data_AF-A0A0H2R5S0-F1
#
_entry.id   AF-A0A0H2R5S0-F1
#
_cell.length_a   1.000
_cell.length_b   1.000
_cell.length_c   1.000
_cell.angle_alpha   90.00
_cell.angle_beta   90.00
_cell.angle_gamma   90.00
#
_symmetry.space_group_name_H-M   'P 1'
#
loop_
_entity.id
_entity.type
_entity.pdbx_description
1 polymer ?
#
loop_
_entity_poly.entity_id
_entity_poly.type
_entity_poly.pdbx_seq_one_letter_code
_entity_poly.pdbx_strand_id
1 'polypeptide(L)'
;MAIMDEMLEYRNADGIVTVYFDEGRQQLDPVVCANVLTLFYKHDRGEELGNTLAWVLAVLEHRAYLEGTYSYIGGDAFLFFVSRLMGVSTSVKERVVFLFQERVRERFGKEGDALSLAMRILAAASVGIRDVVDRDTLLTMQELDGGFPMGWIYKFANAGIRVGNRGLATALAVKAIKVVDEME
;
A
#
# COMPACT_ATOMS: atom_id res chain seq x y z
N MET A 1 12.42 -4.98 -25.98
CA MET A 1 11.21 -4.27 -25.51
C MET A 1 11.41 -3.99 -24.03
N ALA A 2 11.21 -2.77 -23.56
CA ALA A 2 11.35 -2.47 -22.14
C ALA A 2 10.09 -2.95 -21.40
N ILE A 3 10.24 -3.47 -20.17
CA ILE A 3 9.14 -4.07 -19.41
C ILE A 3 7.92 -3.15 -19.21
N MET A 4 8.15 -1.83 -19.15
CA MET A 4 7.07 -0.85 -19.03
C MET A 4 6.22 -0.73 -20.29
N ASP A 5 6.81 -0.93 -21.47
CA ASP A 5 6.05 -0.93 -22.72
C ASP A 5 5.17 -2.17 -22.80
N GLU A 6 5.71 -3.32 -22.36
CA GLU A 6 4.95 -4.57 -22.25
C GLU A 6 3.77 -4.45 -21.28
N MET A 7 3.94 -3.78 -20.13
CA MET A 7 2.84 -3.53 -19.17
C MET A 7 1.63 -2.80 -19.79
N LEU A 8 1.84 -1.96 -20.81
CA LEU A 8 0.76 -1.23 -21.47
C LEU A 8 -0.10 -2.12 -22.36
N GLU A 9 0.40 -3.27 -22.79
CA GLU A 9 -0.40 -4.24 -23.55
C GLU A 9 -1.39 -4.99 -22.64
N TYR A 10 -1.13 -5.03 -21.32
CA TYR A 10 -1.94 -5.75 -20.34
C TYR A 10 -2.87 -4.82 -19.55
N ARG A 11 -3.90 -4.33 -20.25
CA ARG A 11 -4.99 -3.53 -19.68
C ARG A 11 -6.35 -4.18 -19.97
N ASN A 12 -7.29 -4.04 -19.05
CA ASN A 12 -8.67 -4.45 -19.28
C ASN A 12 -9.40 -3.49 -20.25
N ALA A 13 -10.67 -3.76 -20.53
CA ALA A 13 -11.49 -2.93 -21.42
C ALA A 13 -11.65 -1.46 -20.95
N ASP A 14 -11.48 -1.19 -19.65
CA ASP A 14 -11.52 0.16 -19.07
C ASP A 14 -10.15 0.85 -19.10
N GLY A 15 -9.11 0.19 -19.63
CA GLY A 15 -7.74 0.71 -19.66
C GLY A 15 -7.02 0.60 -18.31
N ILE A 16 -7.49 -0.26 -17.41
CA ILE A 16 -6.88 -0.51 -16.10
C ILE A 16 -5.86 -1.65 -16.21
N VAL A 17 -4.65 -1.44 -15.70
CA VAL A 17 -3.60 -2.47 -15.70
C VAL A 17 -4.03 -3.70 -14.91
N THR A 18 -3.81 -4.88 -15.49
CA THR A 18 -4.14 -6.17 -14.87
C THR A 18 -2.99 -6.71 -14.03
N VAL A 19 -3.29 -7.60 -13.09
CA VAL A 19 -2.30 -8.23 -12.20
C VAL A 19 -1.31 -9.10 -12.96
N TYR A 20 -1.76 -9.76 -14.02
CA TYR A 20 -0.99 -10.73 -14.79
C TYR A 20 -0.70 -10.23 -16.20
N PHE A 21 0.44 -10.65 -16.75
CA PHE A 21 0.77 -10.54 -18.17
C PHE A 21 0.17 -11.71 -18.93
N ASP A 22 -1.16 -11.84 -18.81
CA ASP A 22 -1.93 -12.93 -19.38
C ASP A 22 -3.33 -12.39 -19.73
N GLU A 23 -3.62 -12.33 -21.03
CA GLU A 23 -4.90 -11.82 -21.55
C GLU A 23 -6.11 -12.62 -21.04
N GLY A 24 -5.92 -13.90 -20.70
CA GLY A 24 -6.94 -14.75 -20.10
C GLY A 24 -7.18 -14.48 -18.61
N ARG A 25 -6.34 -13.66 -17.96
CA ARG A 25 -6.39 -13.37 -16.52
C ARG A 25 -6.48 -11.87 -16.24
N GLN A 26 -7.67 -11.31 -16.46
CA GLN A 26 -7.95 -9.89 -16.31
C GLN A 26 -8.21 -9.44 -14.85
N GLN A 27 -7.60 -10.11 -13.87
CA GLN A 27 -7.77 -9.73 -12.46
C GLN A 27 -7.20 -8.33 -12.20
N LEU A 28 -7.95 -7.54 -11.44
CA LEU A 28 -7.54 -6.22 -10.96
C LEU A 28 -7.17 -6.29 -9.48
N ASP A 29 -6.15 -5.54 -9.10
CA ASP A 29 -5.82 -5.31 -7.70
C ASP A 29 -5.31 -3.86 -7.53
N PRO A 30 -5.92 -3.05 -6.65
CA PRO A 30 -5.56 -1.65 -6.51
C PRO A 30 -4.18 -1.43 -5.89
N VAL A 31 -3.65 -2.39 -5.11
CA VAL A 31 -2.27 -2.33 -4.60
C VAL A 31 -1.27 -2.61 -5.74
N VAL A 32 -1.57 -3.57 -6.62
CA VAL A 32 -0.74 -3.82 -7.81
C VAL A 32 -0.75 -2.60 -8.72
N CYS A 33 -1.92 -2.02 -8.97
CA CYS A 33 -2.06 -0.79 -9.75
C CYS A 33 -1.29 0.38 -9.13
N ALA A 34 -1.35 0.57 -7.81
CA ALA A 34 -0.56 1.61 -7.13
C ALA A 34 0.97 1.40 -7.31
N ASN A 35 1.45 0.16 -7.32
CA ASN A 35 2.86 -0.15 -7.59
C ASN A 35 3.25 0.15 -9.05
N VAL A 36 2.42 -0.25 -10.02
CA VAL A 36 2.66 0.06 -11.44
C VAL A 36 2.66 1.58 -11.66
N LEU A 37 1.68 2.30 -11.12
CA LEU A 37 1.65 3.76 -11.17
C LEU A 37 2.91 4.36 -10.55
N THR A 38 3.36 3.85 -9.40
CA THR A 38 4.60 4.33 -8.75
C THR A 38 5.80 4.17 -9.68
N LEU A 39 5.90 3.05 -10.40
CA LEU A 39 6.96 2.84 -11.39
C LEU A 39 6.84 3.84 -12.54
N PHE A 40 5.66 4.00 -13.13
CA PHE A 40 5.45 4.90 -14.27
C PHE A 40 5.69 6.37 -13.92
N TYR A 41 5.18 6.84 -12.78
CA TYR A 41 5.42 8.21 -12.30
C TYR A 41 6.89 8.47 -11.98
N LYS A 42 7.62 7.47 -11.45
CA LYS A 42 9.06 7.60 -11.19
C LYS A 42 9.89 7.78 -12.48
N HIS A 43 9.34 7.39 -13.62
CA HIS A 43 9.97 7.51 -14.95
C HIS A 43 9.28 8.55 -15.84
N ASP A 44 8.53 9.50 -15.27
CA ASP A 44 7.83 10.57 -16.00
C ASP A 44 6.82 10.08 -17.05
N ARG A 45 6.31 8.85 -16.86
CA ARG A 45 5.36 8.16 -17.75
C ARG A 45 3.97 7.99 -17.15
N GLY A 46 3.68 8.65 -16.03
CA GLY A 46 2.43 8.48 -15.28
C GLY A 46 1.16 8.77 -16.11
N GLU A 47 1.24 9.70 -17.07
CA GLU A 47 0.11 10.08 -17.95
C GLU A 47 -0.39 8.92 -18.83
N GLU A 48 0.45 7.93 -19.14
CA GLU A 48 0.07 6.76 -19.94
C GLU A 48 -0.92 5.83 -19.20
N LEU A 49 -1.08 6.02 -17.89
CA LEU A 49 -1.92 5.20 -17.01
C LEU A 49 -3.04 6.00 -16.34
N GLY A 50 -3.55 7.05 -16.99
CA GLY A 50 -4.60 7.94 -16.45
C GLY A 50 -5.83 7.19 -15.92
N ASN A 51 -6.35 6.19 -16.63
CA ASN A 51 -7.51 5.39 -16.19
C ASN A 51 -7.19 4.55 -14.95
N THR A 52 -5.99 3.98 -14.89
CA THR A 52 -5.53 3.20 -13.72
C THR A 52 -5.40 4.12 -12.50
N LEU A 53 -4.86 5.33 -12.67
CA LEU A 53 -4.80 6.33 -11.61
C LEU A 53 -6.21 6.68 -11.11
N ALA A 54 -7.11 7.06 -12.02
CA ALA A 54 -8.48 7.43 -11.66
C ALA A 54 -9.17 6.34 -10.83
N TRP A 55 -8.99 5.07 -11.23
CA TRP A 55 -9.53 3.94 -10.49
C TRP A 55 -8.92 3.77 -9.09
N VAL A 56 -7.58 3.87 -8.95
CA VAL A 56 -6.91 3.81 -7.64
C VAL A 56 -7.38 4.93 -6.72
N LEU A 57 -7.58 6.15 -7.24
CA LEU A 57 -8.09 7.27 -6.45
C LEU A 57 -9.55 7.05 -6.03
N ALA A 58 -10.39 6.49 -6.90
CA ALA A 58 -11.77 6.13 -6.55
C ALA A 58 -11.83 5.05 -5.46
N VAL A 59 -10.90 4.07 -5.47
CA VAL A 59 -10.78 3.07 -4.39
C VAL A 59 -10.48 3.75 -3.04
N LEU A 60 -9.60 4.75 -3.01
CA LEU A 60 -9.30 5.54 -1.82
C LEU A 60 -10.54 6.35 -1.36
N GLU A 61 -11.21 7.02 -2.28
CA GLU A 61 -12.40 7.85 -2.03
C GLU A 61 -13.54 7.03 -1.41
N HIS A 62 -13.83 5.87 -1.98
CA HIS A 62 -14.95 5.03 -1.58
C HIS A 62 -14.60 3.98 -0.52
N ARG A 63 -13.36 3.98 0.00
CA ARG A 63 -12.89 3.03 1.02
C ARG A 63 -13.00 1.56 0.58
N ALA A 64 -12.92 1.29 -0.71
CA ALA A 64 -13.09 -0.07 -1.26
C ALA A 64 -11.95 -1.02 -0.88
N TYR A 65 -10.91 -0.53 -0.22
CA TYR A 65 -9.74 -1.28 0.24
C TYR A 65 -9.87 -1.85 1.67
N LEU A 66 -10.88 -1.46 2.46
CA LEU A 66 -10.90 -1.73 3.91
C LEU A 66 -10.81 -3.22 4.27
N GLU A 67 -11.52 -4.07 3.54
CA GLU A 67 -11.54 -5.54 3.74
C GLU A 67 -10.34 -6.25 3.07
N GLY A 68 -9.35 -5.47 2.61
CA GLY A 68 -8.26 -5.93 1.76
C GLY A 68 -8.64 -5.98 0.29
N THR A 69 -7.72 -6.51 -0.50
CA THR A 69 -7.84 -6.54 -1.97
C THR A 69 -7.85 -7.97 -2.48
N TYR A 70 -7.69 -8.16 -3.79
CA TYR A 70 -7.58 -9.48 -4.39
C TYR A 70 -6.41 -10.28 -3.79
N SER A 71 -5.22 -9.67 -3.72
CA SER A 71 -4.00 -10.31 -3.23
C SER A 71 -3.55 -9.87 -1.85
N TYR A 72 -4.01 -8.74 -1.31
CA TYR A 72 -3.52 -8.20 -0.04
C TYR A 72 -4.54 -8.33 1.09
N ILE A 73 -4.01 -8.47 2.31
CA ILE A 73 -4.79 -8.64 3.53
C ILE A 73 -4.99 -7.27 4.19
N GLY A 74 -6.25 -6.93 4.48
CA GLY A 74 -6.60 -5.68 5.16
C GLY A 74 -6.33 -4.41 4.33
N GLY A 75 -6.78 -3.28 4.85
CA GLY A 75 -6.69 -2.01 4.13
C GLY A 75 -5.36 -1.27 4.23
N ASP A 76 -4.49 -1.63 5.17
CA ASP A 76 -3.29 -0.84 5.48
C ASP A 76 -2.22 -0.97 4.40
N ALA A 77 -2.16 -2.11 3.70
CA ALA A 77 -1.30 -2.30 2.54
C ALA A 77 -1.63 -1.30 1.40
N PHE A 78 -2.91 -1.12 1.09
CA PHE A 78 -3.33 -0.16 0.07
C PHE A 78 -2.88 1.25 0.41
N LEU A 79 -3.11 1.72 1.63
CA LEU A 79 -2.69 3.04 2.07
C LEU A 79 -1.16 3.21 2.01
N PHE A 80 -0.40 2.19 2.41
CA PHE A 80 1.05 2.21 2.32
C PHE A 80 1.56 2.31 0.86
N PHE A 81 0.96 1.59 -0.08
CA PHE A 81 1.40 1.68 -1.48
C PHE A 81 0.93 2.97 -2.18
N VAL A 82 -0.22 3.52 -1.80
CA VAL A 82 -0.63 4.87 -2.25
C VAL A 82 0.30 5.95 -1.70
N SER A 83 0.78 5.83 -0.46
CA SER A 83 1.75 6.79 0.08
C SER A 83 3.07 6.81 -0.70
N ARG A 84 3.50 5.64 -1.19
CA ARG A 84 4.67 5.52 -2.08
C ARG A 84 4.45 6.20 -3.43
N LEU A 85 3.26 6.05 -4.01
CA LEU A 85 2.87 6.77 -5.24
C LEU A 85 2.90 8.29 -5.03
N MET A 86 2.32 8.76 -3.93
CA MET A 86 2.37 10.19 -3.56
C MET A 86 3.81 10.67 -3.35
N GLY A 87 4.71 9.80 -2.87
CA GLY A 87 6.12 10.11 -2.66
C GLY A 87 6.94 10.30 -3.94
N VAL A 88 6.48 9.77 -5.08
CA VAL A 88 7.16 9.93 -6.38
C VAL A 88 6.47 10.94 -7.30
N SER A 89 5.28 11.42 -6.93
CA SER A 89 4.50 12.34 -7.77
C SER A 89 3.83 13.43 -6.93
N THR A 90 4.36 14.66 -7.03
CA THR A 90 3.78 15.84 -6.40
C THR A 90 2.36 16.10 -6.89
N SER A 91 2.10 15.92 -8.19
CA SER A 91 0.78 16.15 -8.77
C SER A 91 -0.28 15.18 -8.24
N VAL A 92 0.09 13.91 -8.00
CA VAL A 92 -0.80 12.95 -7.34
C VAL A 92 -0.99 13.33 -5.88
N LYS A 93 0.09 13.67 -5.16
CA LYS A 93 0.03 14.07 -3.74
C LYS A 93 -0.91 15.25 -3.54
N GLU A 94 -0.78 16.32 -4.31
CA GLU A 94 -1.62 17.52 -4.23
C GLU A 94 -3.11 17.22 -4.42
N ARG A 95 -3.45 16.26 -5.30
CA ARG A 95 -4.84 15.88 -5.57
C ARG A 95 -5.51 15.18 -4.39
N VAL A 96 -4.78 14.36 -3.62
CA VAL A 96 -5.40 13.46 -2.63
C VAL A 96 -4.91 13.61 -1.20
N VAL A 97 -3.93 14.47 -0.90
CA VAL A 97 -3.32 14.54 0.44
C VAL A 97 -4.35 14.71 1.55
N PHE A 98 -5.34 15.59 1.40
CA PHE A 98 -6.36 15.83 2.43
C PHE A 98 -7.24 14.59 2.66
N LEU A 99 -7.73 14.00 1.58
CA LEU A 99 -8.50 12.76 1.64
C LEU A 99 -7.69 11.61 2.25
N PHE A 100 -6.44 11.46 1.82
CA PHE A 100 -5.53 10.43 2.31
C PHE A 100 -5.26 10.57 3.82
N GLN A 101 -5.06 11.80 4.29
CA GLN A 101 -4.90 12.09 5.71
C GLN A 101 -6.13 11.66 6.53
N GLU A 102 -7.36 11.88 6.04
CA GLU A 102 -8.57 11.36 6.69
C GLU A 102 -8.56 9.83 6.72
N ARG A 103 -8.33 9.20 5.57
CA ARG A 103 -8.36 7.75 5.41
C ARG A 103 -7.37 7.02 6.31
N VAL A 104 -6.18 7.59 6.50
CA VAL A 104 -5.18 7.02 7.40
C VAL A 104 -5.59 7.20 8.87
N ARG A 105 -6.11 8.35 9.28
CA ARG A 105 -6.57 8.57 10.66
C ARG A 105 -7.74 7.66 11.06
N GLU A 106 -8.65 7.35 10.12
CA GLU A 106 -9.74 6.40 10.34
C GLU A 106 -9.26 5.00 10.75
N ARG A 107 -8.01 4.67 10.41
CA ARG A 107 -7.39 3.37 10.69
C ARG A 107 -6.64 3.33 12.02
N PHE A 108 -6.38 4.45 12.69
CA PHE A 108 -5.57 4.47 13.91
C PHE A 108 -6.17 3.58 15.00
N GLY A 109 -5.32 2.79 15.66
CA GLY A 109 -5.72 1.88 16.73
C GLY A 109 -6.59 0.71 16.30
N LYS A 110 -6.83 0.51 14.99
CA LYS A 110 -7.53 -0.68 14.49
C LYS A 110 -6.62 -1.90 14.60
N GLU A 111 -7.22 -3.04 14.91
CA GLU A 111 -6.52 -4.32 14.96
C GLU A 111 -5.74 -4.61 13.66
N GLY A 112 -4.58 -5.23 13.82
CA GLY A 112 -3.68 -5.61 12.76
C GLY A 112 -2.45 -6.34 13.32
N ASP A 113 -1.74 -7.05 12.48
CA ASP A 113 -0.43 -7.59 12.83
C ASP A 113 0.66 -6.49 12.77
N ALA A 114 1.87 -6.82 13.22
CA ALA A 114 2.99 -5.88 13.24
C ALA A 114 3.26 -5.23 11.87
N LEU A 115 3.04 -5.97 10.78
CA LEU A 115 3.23 -5.46 9.43
C LEU A 115 2.15 -4.43 9.04
N SER A 116 0.89 -4.72 9.37
CA SER A 116 -0.25 -3.84 9.12
C SER A 116 -0.11 -2.51 9.88
N LEU A 117 0.25 -2.60 11.17
CA LEU A 117 0.52 -1.42 12.01
C LEU A 117 1.68 -0.59 11.44
N ALA A 118 2.79 -1.24 11.07
CA ALA A 118 3.93 -0.55 10.50
C ALA A 118 3.60 0.15 9.16
N MET A 119 2.84 -0.51 8.28
CA MET A 119 2.35 0.09 7.02
C MET A 119 1.49 1.32 7.27
N ARG A 120 0.58 1.26 8.25
CA ARG A 120 -0.29 2.37 8.65
C ARG A 120 0.49 3.56 9.19
N ILE A 121 1.44 3.33 10.09
CA ILE A 121 2.33 4.37 10.64
C ILE A 121 3.14 5.04 9.52
N LEU A 122 3.73 4.26 8.61
CA LEU A 122 4.52 4.79 7.50
C LEU A 122 3.66 5.57 6.50
N ALA A 123 2.42 5.13 6.26
CA ALA A 123 1.45 5.88 5.49
C ALA A 123 1.13 7.23 6.17
N ALA A 124 0.88 7.24 7.48
CA ALA A 124 0.60 8.46 8.25
C ALA A 124 1.77 9.47 8.18
N ALA A 125 2.99 8.97 8.41
CA ALA A 125 4.19 9.81 8.39
C ALA A 125 4.46 10.46 7.03
N SER A 126 4.11 9.78 5.92
CA SER A 126 4.26 10.33 4.56
C SER A 126 3.50 11.64 4.32
N VAL A 127 2.46 11.90 5.14
CA VAL A 127 1.62 13.09 5.12
C VAL A 127 1.70 13.89 6.42
N GLY A 128 2.79 13.70 7.18
CA GLY A 128 3.09 14.49 8.38
C GLY A 128 2.22 14.19 9.59
N ILE A 129 1.58 13.03 9.64
CA ILE A 129 0.76 12.62 10.78
C ILE A 129 1.55 11.65 11.65
N ARG A 130 1.62 11.96 12.95
CA ARG A 130 2.28 11.14 13.95
C ARG A 130 1.27 10.16 14.58
N ASP A 131 1.46 8.86 14.34
CA ASP A 131 0.61 7.79 14.85
C ASP A 131 1.23 7.14 16.10
N VAL A 132 1.05 7.79 17.25
CA VAL A 132 1.61 7.32 18.54
C VAL A 132 0.89 6.07 19.03
N VAL A 133 -0.42 5.96 18.79
CA VAL A 133 -1.26 4.84 19.24
C VAL A 133 -0.73 3.53 18.68
N ASP A 134 -0.49 3.48 17.38
CA ASP A 134 -0.03 2.26 16.74
C ASP A 134 1.45 2.01 16.94
N ARG A 135 2.25 3.06 17.10
CA ARG A 135 3.65 2.94 17.48
C ARG A 135 3.83 2.31 18.85
N ASP A 136 3.03 2.69 19.84
CA ASP A 136 3.08 2.11 21.18
C ASP A 136 2.57 0.67 21.17
N THR A 137 1.50 0.40 20.41
CA THR A 137 1.02 -0.98 20.20
C THR A 137 2.11 -1.83 19.55
N LEU A 138 2.81 -1.31 18.55
CA LEU A 138 3.90 -2.01 17.88
C LEU A 138 5.03 -2.35 18.86
N LEU A 139 5.44 -1.42 19.74
CA LEU A 139 6.46 -1.73 20.76
C LEU A 139 6.10 -2.92 21.64
N THR A 140 4.82 -3.10 21.99
CA THR A 140 4.39 -4.26 22.80
C THR A 140 4.48 -5.58 22.05
N MET A 141 4.57 -5.56 20.71
CA MET A 141 4.70 -6.75 19.87
C MET A 141 6.16 -7.16 19.66
N GLN A 142 7.15 -6.38 20.12
CA GLN A 142 8.55 -6.72 19.93
C GLN A 142 8.92 -7.98 20.73
N GLU A 143 9.50 -8.96 20.06
CA GLU A 143 9.95 -10.21 20.66
C GLU A 143 11.35 -10.06 21.30
N LEU A 144 11.74 -11.02 22.15
CA LEU A 144 13.00 -10.95 22.90
C LEU A 144 14.26 -10.84 22.04
N ASP A 145 14.21 -11.33 20.79
CA ASP A 145 15.31 -11.23 19.83
C ASP A 145 15.35 -9.88 19.09
N GLY A 146 14.48 -8.94 19.46
CA GLY A 146 14.34 -7.62 18.85
C GLY A 146 13.52 -7.61 17.56
N GLY A 147 13.08 -8.78 17.09
CA GLY A 147 12.22 -8.92 15.92
C GLY A 147 10.74 -8.72 16.24
N PHE A 148 9.91 -8.89 15.22
CA PHE A 148 8.45 -8.83 15.33
C PHE A 148 7.84 -10.14 14.81
N PRO A 149 6.62 -10.49 15.25
CA PRO A 149 5.91 -11.66 14.75
C PRO A 149 5.74 -11.66 13.23
N MET A 150 5.46 -12.84 12.66
CA MET A 150 5.17 -13.01 11.24
C MET A 150 4.03 -12.08 10.80
N GLY A 151 4.32 -11.15 9.90
CA GLY A 151 3.30 -10.32 9.26
C GLY A 151 2.79 -10.95 7.97
N TRP A 152 1.48 -10.99 7.79
CA TRP A 152 0.82 -11.57 6.62
C TRP A 152 0.59 -10.51 5.55
N ILE A 153 1.21 -10.68 4.39
CA ILE A 153 1.15 -9.70 3.30
C ILE A 153 0.18 -10.11 2.19
N TYR A 154 0.29 -11.36 1.73
CA TYR A 154 -0.48 -11.84 0.59
C TYR A 154 -1.47 -12.93 0.99
N LYS A 155 -2.57 -13.00 0.25
CA LYS A 155 -3.49 -14.13 0.23
C LYS A 155 -3.69 -14.62 -1.19
N PHE A 156 -3.73 -15.94 -1.36
CA PHE A 156 -4.23 -16.59 -2.57
C PHE A 156 -5.66 -17.05 -2.28
N ALA A 157 -6.64 -16.19 -2.57
CA ALA A 157 -8.04 -16.41 -2.20
C ALA A 157 -8.56 -17.79 -2.64
N ASN A 158 -8.22 -18.21 -3.86
CA ASN A 158 -8.66 -19.49 -4.42
C ASN A 158 -8.03 -20.72 -3.76
N ALA A 159 -6.89 -20.56 -3.07
CA ALA A 159 -6.16 -21.66 -2.45
C ALA A 159 -6.26 -21.66 -0.91
N GLY A 160 -6.83 -20.61 -0.30
CA GLY A 160 -6.87 -20.46 1.16
C GLY A 160 -5.49 -20.25 1.79
N ILE A 161 -4.47 -19.92 1.00
CA ILE A 161 -3.07 -19.77 1.45
C ILE A 161 -2.80 -18.32 1.79
N ARG A 162 -2.12 -18.08 2.93
CA ARG A 162 -1.55 -16.78 3.30
C ARG A 162 -0.03 -16.86 3.23
N VAL A 163 0.60 -15.79 2.76
CA VAL A 163 2.05 -15.64 2.71
C VAL A 163 2.45 -14.50 3.62
N GLY A 164 3.30 -14.80 4.58
CA GLY A 164 3.87 -13.84 5.50
C GLY A 164 5.39 -13.77 5.40
N ASN A 165 5.95 -12.70 5.98
CA ASN A 165 7.40 -12.57 6.08
C ASN A 165 7.78 -11.84 7.37
N ARG A 166 8.45 -12.55 8.28
CA ARG A 166 8.95 -12.01 9.56
C ARG A 166 9.99 -10.92 9.36
N GLY A 167 10.94 -11.12 8.45
CA GLY A 167 11.99 -10.14 8.16
C GLY A 167 11.41 -8.82 7.61
N LEU A 168 10.40 -8.90 6.75
CA LEU A 168 9.67 -7.74 6.26
C LEU A 168 8.92 -7.01 7.39
N ALA A 169 8.20 -7.76 8.23
CA ALA A 169 7.50 -7.21 9.38
C ALA A 169 8.48 -6.47 10.31
N THR A 170 9.60 -7.10 10.67
CA THR A 170 10.65 -6.48 11.49
C THR A 170 11.21 -5.22 10.83
N ALA A 171 11.56 -5.27 9.55
CA ALA A 171 12.15 -4.13 8.86
C ALA A 171 11.20 -2.92 8.80
N LEU A 172 9.92 -3.15 8.52
CA LEU A 172 8.92 -2.09 8.49
C LEU A 172 8.62 -1.57 9.89
N ALA A 173 8.50 -2.45 10.89
CA ALA A 173 8.21 -2.06 12.27
C ALA A 173 9.30 -1.17 12.86
N VAL A 174 10.57 -1.56 12.71
CA VAL A 174 11.71 -0.73 13.14
C VAL A 174 11.70 0.63 12.44
N LYS A 175 11.43 0.66 11.13
CA LYS A 175 11.32 1.92 10.40
C LYS A 175 10.16 2.79 10.89
N ALA A 176 9.00 2.18 11.13
CA ALA A 176 7.80 2.87 11.59
C ALA A 176 8.02 3.54 12.95
N ILE A 177 8.59 2.80 13.92
CA ILE A 177 8.93 3.33 15.25
C ILE A 177 9.89 4.51 15.12
N LYS A 178 10.98 4.33 14.38
CA LYS A 178 12.00 5.36 14.18
C LYS A 178 11.40 6.65 13.61
N VAL A 179 10.56 6.54 12.58
CA VAL A 179 9.95 7.71 11.95
C VAL A 179 9.04 8.47 12.92
N VAL A 180 8.25 7.77 13.75
CA VAL A 180 7.38 8.44 14.75
C VAL A 180 8.19 9.11 15.85
N ASP A 181 9.33 8.52 16.24
CA ASP A 181 10.22 9.06 17.28
C ASP A 181 11.00 10.27 16.76
N GLU A 182 11.29 10.36 15.46
CA GLU A 182 11.97 11.50 14.82
C GLU A 182 11.04 12.70 14.54
N MET A 183 9.71 12.50 14.54
CA MET A 183 8.70 13.54 14.29
C MET A 183 8.37 14.37 15.56
N GLU A 184 9.36 14.64 16.42
CA GLU A 184 9.21 15.38 17.70
C GLU A 184 8.35 16.65 17.60
#